data_AF-A0A737L978-F1
#
_entry.id   AF-A0A737L978-F1
#
_cell.length_a   1.000
_cell.length_b   1.000
_cell.length_c   1.000
_cell.angle_alpha   90.00
_cell.angle_beta   90.00
_cell.angle_gamma   90.00
#
_symmetry.space_group_name_H-M   'P 1'
#
loop_
_entity.id
_entity.type
_entity.pdbx_description
1 polymer ?
#
loop_
_entity_poly.entity_id
_entity_poly.type
_entity_poly.pdbx_seq_one_letter_code
_entity_poly.pdbx_strand_id
1 'polypeptide(L)'
;VAPLVIFMGVGAMTDFGPLLANPRTLLLGAAAQFGIFATVLGALTLNYFGLISFTLPQAAAIGIIGGADGPTAIYLSGKLAPELLGAIAVAAYSYMALVPLIQPPIMKALTTETERKIRMVQ
;
A
#
# COMPACT_ATOMS: atom_id res chain seq x y z
N VAL A 1 -11.00 -2.47 17.54
CA VAL A 1 -10.03 -1.95 18.54
C VAL A 1 -8.63 -2.44 18.26
N ALA A 2 -8.40 -3.77 18.21
CA ALA A 2 -7.08 -4.37 17.95
C ALA A 2 -6.22 -3.71 16.85
N PRO A 3 -6.71 -3.46 15.60
CA PRO A 3 -5.87 -2.86 14.55
C PRO A 3 -5.39 -1.44 14.90
N LEU A 4 -6.15 -0.67 15.68
CA LEU A 4 -5.74 0.68 16.11
C LEU A 4 -4.63 0.62 17.16
N VAL A 5 -4.65 -0.38 18.04
CA VAL A 5 -3.58 -0.58 19.04
C VAL A 5 -2.29 -1.02 18.37
N ILE A 6 -2.37 -1.90 17.37
CA ILE A 6 -1.21 -2.29 16.56
C ILE A 6 -0.66 -1.07 15.82
N PHE A 7 -1.52 -0.26 15.21
CA PHE A 7 -1.11 0.96 14.51
C PHE A 7 -0.48 2.00 15.44
N MET A 8 -0.97 2.12 16.69
CA MET A 8 -0.30 2.92 17.73
C MET A 8 1.12 2.41 18.01
N GLY A 9 1.32 1.09 18.06
CA GLY A 9 2.65 0.49 18.18
C GLY A 9 3.56 0.84 17.00
N VAL A 10 3.05 0.79 15.76
CA VAL A 10 3.80 1.24 14.57
C VAL A 10 4.23 2.70 14.72
N GLY A 11 3.32 3.58 15.15
CA GLY A 11 3.62 4.99 15.41
C GLY A 11 4.70 5.17 16.48
N ALA A 12 4.67 4.39 17.56
CA ALA A 12 5.68 4.44 18.62
C ALA A 12 7.07 3.90 18.18
N MET A 13 7.12 3.05 17.16
CA MET A 13 8.37 2.50 16.60
C MET A 13 8.91 3.32 15.41
N THR A 14 8.18 4.33 14.93
CA THR A 14 8.56 5.09 13.73
C THR A 14 9.47 6.26 14.09
N ASP A 15 10.65 6.33 13.44
CA ASP A 15 11.53 7.50 13.52
C ASP A 15 11.16 8.54 12.45
N PHE A 16 10.98 9.79 12.90
CA PHE A 16 10.63 10.92 12.04
C PHE A 16 11.84 11.77 11.64
N GLY A 17 13.03 11.55 12.22
CA GLY A 17 14.25 12.30 11.91
C GLY A 17 14.56 12.38 10.41
N PRO A 18 14.61 11.24 9.68
CA PRO A 18 14.86 11.24 8.23
C PRO A 18 13.80 11.98 7.41
N LEU A 19 12.54 11.94 7.84
CA LEU A 19 11.43 12.60 7.16
C LEU A 19 11.50 14.12 7.33
N LEU A 20 11.87 14.57 8.55
CA LEU A 20 12.01 15.99 8.88
C LEU A 20 13.27 16.62 8.25
N ALA A 21 14.35 15.84 8.08
CA ALA A 21 15.58 16.30 7.44
C ALA A 21 15.37 16.66 5.96
N ASN A 22 14.52 15.92 5.25
CA ASN A 22 14.14 16.23 3.87
C ASN A 22 12.61 16.14 3.67
N PRO A 23 11.85 17.20 3.97
CA PRO A 23 10.40 17.20 3.90
C PRO A 23 9.84 16.95 2.50
N ARG A 24 10.63 17.18 1.44
CA ARG A 24 10.22 16.90 0.05
C ARG A 24 9.93 15.42 -0.16
N THR A 25 10.49 14.53 0.67
CA THR A 25 10.23 13.09 0.63
C THR A 25 8.77 12.74 0.94
N LEU A 26 8.02 13.60 1.65
CA LEU A 26 6.57 13.46 1.84
C LEU A 26 5.81 13.38 0.51
N LEU A 27 6.25 14.10 -0.52
CA LEU A 27 5.61 14.09 -1.83
C LEU A 27 5.79 12.75 -2.55
N LEU A 28 6.91 12.06 -2.32
CA LEU A 28 7.09 10.69 -2.81
C LEU A 28 6.11 9.74 -2.12
N GLY A 29 5.88 9.93 -0.82
CA GLY A 29 4.85 9.20 -0.07
C GLY A 29 3.44 9.41 -0.62
N ALA A 30 3.10 10.65 -0.99
CA ALA A 30 1.81 10.96 -1.62
C ALA A 30 1.63 10.23 -2.97
N ALA A 31 2.65 10.25 -3.83
CA ALA A 31 2.63 9.54 -5.10
C ALA A 31 2.57 8.00 -4.90
N ALA A 32 3.22 7.47 -3.87
CA ALA A 32 3.19 6.03 -3.57
C ALA A 32 1.77 5.50 -3.27
N GLN A 33 0.86 6.35 -2.76
CA GLN A 33 -0.53 5.96 -2.52
C GLN A 33 -1.37 5.80 -3.79
N PHE A 34 -0.85 6.19 -4.97
CA PHE A 34 -1.56 5.98 -6.24
C PHE A 34 -1.90 4.51 -6.49
N GLY A 35 -1.09 3.58 -5.98
CA GLY A 35 -1.34 2.14 -6.05
C GLY A 35 -2.69 1.73 -5.47
N ILE A 36 -3.17 2.39 -4.42
CA ILE A 36 -4.51 2.15 -3.84
C ILE A 36 -5.59 2.47 -4.87
N PHE A 37 -5.56 3.69 -5.43
CA PHE A 37 -6.56 4.14 -6.38
C PHE A 37 -6.55 3.32 -7.67
N ALA A 38 -5.37 2.99 -8.19
CA ALA A 38 -5.23 2.10 -9.34
C ALA A 38 -5.85 0.72 -9.07
N THR A 39 -5.67 0.18 -7.86
CA THR A 39 -6.25 -1.12 -7.46
C THR A 39 -7.77 -1.06 -7.33
N VAL A 40 -8.33 0.02 -6.77
CA VAL A 40 -9.79 0.24 -6.72
C VAL A 40 -10.38 0.31 -8.14
N LEU A 41 -9.75 1.09 -9.02
CA LEU A 41 -10.19 1.20 -10.42
C LEU A 41 -10.11 -0.16 -11.13
N GLY A 42 -9.06 -0.93 -10.87
CA GLY A 42 -8.92 -2.30 -11.38
C GLY A 42 -10.06 -3.20 -10.91
N ALA A 43 -10.40 -3.20 -9.62
CA ALA A 43 -11.51 -3.99 -9.08
C ALA A 43 -12.88 -3.57 -9.67
N LEU A 44 -13.14 -2.26 -9.80
CA LEU A 44 -14.36 -1.77 -10.45
C LEU A 44 -14.41 -2.10 -11.93
N THR A 45 -13.26 -2.12 -12.60
CA THR A 45 -13.15 -2.50 -14.02
C THR A 45 -13.43 -4.00 -14.22
N LEU A 46 -12.93 -4.87 -13.31
CA LEU A 46 -13.27 -6.30 -13.31
C LEU A 46 -14.78 -6.54 -13.14
N ASN A 47 -15.43 -5.72 -12.30
CA ASN A 47 -16.87 -5.72 -12.13
C ASN A 47 -17.60 -5.23 -13.39
N TYR A 48 -17.13 -4.16 -14.02
CA TYR A 48 -17.69 -3.61 -15.26
C TYR A 48 -17.65 -4.62 -16.42
N PHE A 49 -16.56 -5.39 -16.54
CA PHE A 49 -16.45 -6.45 -17.55
C PHE A 49 -17.21 -7.74 -17.19
N GLY A 50 -17.89 -7.79 -16.03
CA GLY A 50 -18.69 -8.94 -15.62
C GLY A 50 -17.89 -10.19 -15.28
N LEU A 51 -16.57 -10.07 -15.04
CA LEU A 51 -15.71 -11.21 -14.68
C LEU A 51 -15.93 -11.61 -13.22
N ILE A 52 -15.91 -10.64 -12.32
CA ILE A 52 -16.07 -10.84 -10.88
C ILE A 52 -16.85 -9.64 -10.33
N SER A 53 -17.93 -9.92 -9.61
CA SER A 53 -18.77 -8.87 -9.03
C SER A 53 -18.13 -8.26 -7.79
N PHE A 54 -17.78 -6.97 -7.87
CA PHE A 54 -17.30 -6.19 -6.72
C PHE A 54 -18.18 -4.98 -6.50
N THR A 55 -18.74 -4.86 -5.29
CA THR A 55 -19.38 -3.62 -4.85
C THR A 55 -18.32 -2.54 -4.58
N LEU A 56 -18.73 -1.27 -4.56
CA LEU A 56 -17.80 -0.16 -4.27
C LEU A 56 -17.10 -0.30 -2.88
N PRO A 57 -17.79 -0.68 -1.78
CA PRO A 57 -17.13 -0.91 -0.49
C PRO A 57 -16.08 -2.04 -0.54
N GLN A 58 -16.36 -3.13 -1.27
CA GLN A 58 -15.42 -4.23 -1.46
C GLN A 58 -14.21 -3.81 -2.28
N ALA A 59 -14.42 -3.12 -3.40
CA ALA A 59 -13.35 -2.57 -4.23
C ALA A 59 -12.46 -1.61 -3.43
N ALA A 60 -13.05 -0.75 -2.60
CA ALA A 60 -12.32 0.15 -1.70
C ALA A 60 -11.48 -0.61 -0.66
N ALA A 61 -12.04 -1.67 -0.06
CA ALA A 61 -11.32 -2.52 0.90
C ALA A 61 -10.13 -3.25 0.25
N ILE A 62 -10.31 -3.77 -0.97
CA ILE A 62 -9.23 -4.40 -1.76
C ILE A 62 -8.15 -3.39 -2.10
N GLY A 63 -8.53 -2.16 -2.45
CA GLY A 63 -7.62 -1.09 -2.82
C GLY A 63 -6.54 -0.81 -1.76
N ILE A 64 -6.88 -0.85 -0.47
CA ILE A 64 -5.94 -0.51 0.62
C ILE A 64 -4.73 -1.42 0.67
N ILE A 65 -4.78 -2.63 0.09
CA ILE A 65 -3.61 -3.50 -0.05
C ILE A 65 -2.46 -2.76 -0.76
N GLY A 66 -2.78 -1.91 -1.74
CA GLY A 66 -1.80 -1.10 -2.47
C GLY A 66 -1.06 -0.07 -1.61
N GLY A 67 -1.54 0.23 -0.40
CA GLY A 67 -0.86 1.09 0.57
C GLY A 67 0.24 0.39 1.37
N ALA A 68 0.33 -0.95 1.28
CA ALA A 68 1.29 -1.78 2.01
C ALA A 68 1.29 -1.56 3.54
N ASP A 69 0.12 -1.28 4.12
CA ASP A 69 -0.09 -1.09 5.56
C ASP A 69 -1.13 -2.08 6.09
N GLY A 70 -0.64 -3.16 6.71
CA GLY A 70 -1.46 -4.26 7.22
C GLY A 70 -2.51 -3.82 8.25
N PRO A 71 -2.14 -3.15 9.36
CA PRO A 71 -3.09 -2.66 10.36
C PRO A 71 -4.23 -1.82 9.77
N THR A 72 -3.92 -0.91 8.83
CA THR A 72 -4.93 -0.08 8.17
C THR A 72 -5.80 -0.89 7.19
N ALA A 73 -5.22 -1.83 6.45
CA ALA A 73 -5.97 -2.75 5.58
C ALA A 73 -6.98 -3.59 6.38
N ILE A 74 -6.56 -4.15 7.53
CA ILE A 74 -7.42 -4.88 8.45
C ILE A 74 -8.53 -3.98 9.00
N TYR A 75 -8.18 -2.75 9.39
CA TYR A 75 -9.15 -1.79 9.93
C TYR A 75 -10.23 -1.42 8.91
N LEU A 76 -9.85 -1.05 7.69
CA LEU A 76 -10.80 -0.59 6.68
C LEU A 76 -11.65 -1.75 6.14
N SER A 77 -11.04 -2.90 5.86
CA SER A 77 -11.79 -4.08 5.42
C SER A 77 -12.79 -4.56 6.48
N GLY A 78 -12.40 -4.57 7.76
CA GLY A 78 -13.32 -4.88 8.86
C GLY A 78 -14.51 -3.92 9.00
N LYS A 79 -14.47 -2.74 8.38
CA LYS A 79 -15.59 -1.78 8.33
C LYS A 79 -16.37 -1.79 7.02
N LEU A 80 -15.69 -1.98 5.87
CA LEU A 80 -16.30 -1.85 4.55
C LEU A 80 -16.70 -3.18 3.91
N ALA A 81 -15.93 -4.24 4.15
CA ALA A 81 -16.16 -5.57 3.58
C ALA A 81 -15.67 -6.66 4.56
N PRO A 82 -16.34 -6.85 5.72
CA PRO A 82 -15.91 -7.80 6.74
C PRO A 82 -15.78 -9.23 6.23
N GLU A 83 -16.61 -9.60 5.25
CA GLU A 83 -16.61 -10.90 4.58
C GLU A 83 -15.34 -11.15 3.75
N LEU A 84 -14.63 -10.10 3.33
CA LEU A 84 -13.37 -10.18 2.57
C LEU A 84 -12.12 -10.03 3.45
N LEU A 85 -12.29 -9.77 4.75
CA LEU A 85 -11.18 -9.49 5.67
C LEU A 85 -10.08 -10.56 5.64
N GLY A 86 -10.47 -11.84 5.64
CA GLY A 86 -9.50 -12.94 5.64
C GLY A 86 -8.62 -12.94 4.40
N ALA A 87 -9.21 -12.83 3.21
CA ALA A 87 -8.48 -12.79 1.95
C ALA A 87 -7.60 -11.54 1.84
N ILE A 88 -8.13 -10.37 2.23
CA ILE A 88 -7.41 -9.10 2.19
C ILE A 88 -6.19 -9.14 3.13
N ALA A 89 -6.36 -9.62 4.37
CA ALA A 89 -5.28 -9.67 5.34
C ALA A 89 -4.15 -10.63 4.91
N VAL A 90 -4.51 -11.81 4.39
CA VAL A 90 -3.52 -12.78 3.87
C VAL A 90 -2.76 -12.17 2.69
N ALA A 91 -3.47 -11.64 1.70
CA ALA A 91 -2.85 -11.01 0.54
C ALA A 91 -1.94 -9.84 0.93
N ALA A 92 -2.37 -8.99 1.86
CA ALA A 92 -1.59 -7.85 2.33
C ALA A 92 -0.22 -8.27 2.88
N TYR A 93 -0.18 -9.18 3.87
CA TYR A 93 1.08 -9.62 4.47
C TYR A 93 1.94 -10.46 3.52
N SER A 94 1.32 -11.31 2.69
CA SER A 94 2.06 -12.06 1.68
C SER A 94 2.72 -11.12 0.66
N TYR A 95 2.01 -10.12 0.13
CA TYR A 95 2.57 -9.21 -0.86
C TYR A 95 3.58 -8.22 -0.27
N MET A 96 3.42 -7.79 0.98
CA MET A 96 4.44 -7.02 1.70
C MET A 96 5.76 -7.81 1.83
N ALA A 97 5.69 -9.12 2.11
CA ALA A 97 6.87 -9.98 2.17
C ALA A 97 7.52 -10.21 0.79
N LEU A 98 6.77 -10.04 -0.30
CA LEU A 98 7.27 -10.17 -1.68
C LEU A 98 7.89 -8.89 -2.25
N VAL A 99 7.92 -7.78 -1.48
CA VAL A 99 8.56 -6.52 -1.92
C VAL A 99 9.99 -6.73 -2.43
N PRO A 100 10.87 -7.53 -1.78
CA PRO A 100 12.22 -7.79 -2.30
C PRO A 100 12.25 -8.51 -3.65
N LEU A 101 11.17 -9.20 -4.04
CA LEU A 101 11.04 -9.86 -5.33
C LEU A 101 10.45 -8.92 -6.38
N ILE A 102 9.44 -8.13 -6.01
CA ILE A 102 8.66 -7.29 -6.94
C ILE A 102 9.34 -5.94 -7.20
N GLN A 103 9.88 -5.29 -6.17
CA GLN A 103 10.40 -3.93 -6.27
C GLN A 103 11.69 -3.83 -7.10
N PRO A 104 12.72 -4.70 -6.94
CA PRO A 104 13.98 -4.53 -7.68
C PRO A 104 13.85 -4.64 -9.20
N PRO A 105 13.06 -5.57 -9.78
CA PRO A 105 12.80 -5.58 -11.22
C PRO A 105 12.16 -4.29 -11.75
N ILE A 106 11.20 -3.71 -11.01
CA ILE A 106 10.56 -2.44 -11.38
C ILE A 106 11.59 -1.30 -11.37
N MET A 107 12.43 -1.23 -10.34
CA MET A 107 13.51 -0.25 -10.27
C MET A 107 14.47 -0.41 -11.46
N LYS A 108 14.81 -1.66 -11.82
CA LYS A 108 15.66 -1.97 -12.98
C LYS A 108 15.06 -1.51 -14.31
N ALA A 109 13.74 -1.62 -14.45
CA ALA A 109 13.02 -1.27 -15.68
C ALA A 109 12.79 0.24 -15.86
N LEU A 110 12.60 1.00 -14.77
CA LEU A 110 12.17 2.41 -14.85
C LEU A 110 13.26 3.44 -14.59
N THR A 111 14.32 3.09 -13.86
CA THR A 111 15.40 4.05 -13.51
C THR A 111 16.65 3.80 -14.34
N THR A 112 17.43 4.84 -14.59
CA THR A 112 18.71 4.77 -15.31
C THR A 112 19.89 4.55 -14.35
N GLU A 113 21.04 4.12 -14.87
CA GLU A 113 22.25 3.98 -14.03
C GLU A 113 22.76 5.30 -13.44
N THR A 114 22.60 6.40 -14.18
CA THR A 114 23.04 7.72 -13.75
C THR A 114 22.21 8.21 -12.56
N GLU A 115 20.88 8.06 -12.60
CA GLU A 115 19.98 8.38 -11.49
C GLU A 115 20.31 7.57 -10.23
N ARG A 116 20.61 6.28 -10.37
CA ARG A 116 20.96 5.39 -9.24
C ARG A 116 22.28 5.78 -8.53
N LYS A 117 23.15 6.54 -9.19
CA LYS A 117 24.47 6.95 -8.67
C LYS A 117 24.45 8.34 -8.01
N ILE A 118 23.29 9.01 -7.96
CA ILE A 118 23.13 10.32 -7.30
C ILE A 118 23.47 10.21 -5.80
N ARG A 119 24.27 11.14 -5.29
CA ARG A 119 24.60 11.23 -3.86
C ARG A 119 23.48 11.96 -3.11
N MET A 120 22.92 11.30 -2.11
CA MET A 120 21.98 11.92 -1.18
C MET A 120 22.77 12.68 -0.12
N VAL A 121 22.45 13.96 0.08
CA VAL A 121 22.95 14.76 1.21
C VAL A 121 22.06 14.46 2.41
N GLN A 122 22.65 14.18 3.56
CA GLN A 122 21.93 13.98 4.82
C GLN A 122 21.39 15.30 5.36
#